data_AF-A0A2V8UZ69-F1
#
_entry.id   AF-A0A2V8UZ69-F1
#
_cell.length_a   1.000
_cell.length_b   1.000
_cell.length_c   1.000
_cell.angle_alpha   90.00
_cell.angle_beta   90.00
_cell.angle_gamma   90.00
#
_symmetry.space_group_name_H-M   'P 1'
#
loop_
_entity.id
_entity.type
_entity.pdbx_description
1 polymer ?
#
loop_
_entity_poly.entity_id
_entity_poly.type
_entity_poly.pdbx_seq_one_letter_code
_entity_poly.pdbx_strand_id
1 'polypeptide(L)'
;MAAIQTVPQHLQRCNFDPILPRHGVVTLFGYGTSICVERGHLTIEDGIGKQRRYARFPRVGHGLKRLVVIGSDGLVSLTALRWLADQGAAFVMLDRDGKVLLTTGPVRPSDARLRRSQALAESTGAALQLTRELIAQKLSGQEKVARDKLKRLDIASCISSFRSQVDADKGTSTIRQCESLGAKAYWSAWRMVPVAFPRNDLRRIPSHWQVFGTRESPLTNSPRLAVNPANAILNYLYAILETEARLAAAALGLDPGLGVLHLDSRTRDSLACDLMEPVCPMVDAFLLDWLSKGPLKREWFFEERDGNCRLMGPFAQLIAETALNWRREVAPYAERAAHIFWASAKSKSAHLSPATRLTQSYRRMAKGKEPLPSGVKASESLRLCKLCGTHIMGRHKFCSECAPTNSKEALIVAARKGRIAAQTPQVLARLGEKQRSHRLAERDWNPAGQPDWLDDKAYTQKIHPHLADVTISTIALTLGVSLPYASDIRAGRRRPHPRHWLSLARLVGALPHS
;
A
#
# COMPACT_ATOMS: atom_id res chain seq x y z
N MET A 1 25.41 6.52 42.71
CA MET A 1 24.76 5.30 43.22
C MET A 1 25.16 4.14 42.33
N ALA A 2 26.11 3.32 42.77
CA ALA A 2 26.62 2.19 42.00
C ALA A 2 25.90 0.90 42.44
N ALA A 3 25.55 0.03 41.48
CA ALA A 3 24.94 -1.26 41.77
C ALA A 3 26.02 -2.25 42.23
N ILE A 4 25.74 -2.98 43.32
CA ILE A 4 26.68 -3.87 44.02
C ILE A 4 26.61 -5.32 43.49
N GLN A 5 25.69 -5.60 42.56
CA GLN A 5 25.50 -6.94 42.00
C GLN A 5 24.95 -6.91 40.57
N THR A 6 25.49 -7.75 39.70
CA THR A 6 24.89 -8.10 38.42
C THR A 6 23.80 -9.15 38.65
N VAL A 7 22.54 -8.70 38.69
CA VAL A 7 21.39 -9.60 38.70
C VAL A 7 21.14 -10.10 37.28
N PRO A 8 20.95 -11.41 37.04
CA PRO A 8 20.55 -11.92 35.74
C PRO A 8 19.30 -11.17 35.24
N GLN A 9 19.39 -10.55 34.07
CA GLN A 9 18.27 -9.79 33.49
C GLN A 9 17.20 -10.69 32.86
N HIS A 10 17.50 -11.99 32.71
CA HIS A 10 16.65 -12.95 32.04
C HIS A 10 15.90 -13.79 33.07
N LEU A 11 14.62 -13.46 33.32
CA LEU A 11 13.65 -14.54 33.54
C LEU A 11 13.60 -15.27 32.19
N GLN A 12 13.88 -16.57 32.18
CA GLN A 12 13.89 -17.41 30.98
C GLN A 12 12.47 -17.52 30.37
N ARG A 13 12.05 -16.45 29.68
CA ARG A 13 10.89 -16.44 28.77
C ARG A 13 11.34 -16.92 27.39
N CYS A 14 11.94 -18.10 27.33
CA CYS A 14 12.70 -18.61 26.18
C CYS A 14 11.85 -18.87 24.92
N ASN A 15 10.52 -18.84 25.02
CA ASN A 15 9.60 -19.19 23.94
C ASN A 15 8.77 -18.00 23.41
N PHE A 16 9.16 -16.76 23.71
CA PHE A 16 8.41 -15.58 23.27
C PHE A 16 9.07 -14.95 22.04
N ASP A 17 8.28 -14.62 21.03
CA ASP A 17 8.77 -13.82 19.90
C ASP A 17 9.04 -12.37 20.35
N PRO A 18 10.11 -11.71 19.86
CA PRO A 18 10.44 -10.35 20.27
C PRO A 18 9.46 -9.32 19.67
N ILE A 19 8.98 -8.39 20.49
CA ILE A 19 8.22 -7.22 20.02
C ILE A 19 9.18 -6.05 19.80
N LEU A 20 9.23 -5.52 18.57
CA LEU A 20 10.07 -4.38 18.22
C LEU A 20 9.23 -3.17 17.80
N PRO A 21 9.57 -1.94 18.22
CA PRO A 21 8.90 -0.73 17.77
C PRO A 21 9.23 -0.49 16.30
N ARG A 22 8.25 -0.70 15.43
CA ARG A 22 8.39 -0.45 14.00
C ARG A 22 7.83 0.93 13.72
N HIS A 23 8.68 1.79 13.15
CA HIS A 23 8.33 3.20 12.91
C HIS A 23 7.87 3.92 14.19
N GLY A 24 8.34 3.49 15.37
CA GLY A 24 7.93 4.03 16.67
C GLY A 24 6.55 3.58 17.17
N VAL A 25 5.92 2.60 16.51
CA VAL A 25 4.64 2.02 16.92
C VAL A 25 4.85 0.59 17.42
N VAL A 26 4.19 0.25 18.52
CA VAL A 26 4.01 -1.14 18.97
C VAL A 26 2.52 -1.43 19.05
N THR A 27 2.11 -2.56 18.49
CA THR A 27 0.71 -3.02 18.54
C THR A 27 0.62 -4.34 19.27
N LEU A 28 -0.21 -4.39 20.31
CA LEU A 28 -0.53 -5.57 21.08
C LEU A 28 -1.90 -6.10 20.68
N PHE A 29 -2.03 -7.43 20.58
CA PHE A 29 -3.28 -8.11 20.27
C PHE A 29 -3.28 -9.54 20.83
N GLY A 30 -4.45 -10.18 20.81
CA GLY A 30 -4.60 -11.56 21.27
C GLY A 30 -5.33 -11.63 22.60
N TYR A 31 -4.89 -12.51 23.49
CA TYR A 31 -5.52 -12.70 24.79
C TYR A 31 -4.53 -12.53 25.94
N GLY A 32 -4.96 -11.98 27.08
CA GLY A 32 -4.10 -11.86 28.26
C GLY A 32 -2.88 -10.96 28.01
N THR A 33 -3.12 -9.81 27.39
CA THR A 33 -2.10 -8.77 27.19
C THR A 33 -1.63 -8.25 28.55
N SER A 34 -0.33 -8.05 28.73
CA SER A 34 0.24 -7.54 29.98
C SER A 34 1.18 -6.37 29.71
N ILE A 35 0.93 -5.24 30.37
CA ILE A 35 1.71 -4.01 30.24
C ILE A 35 2.12 -3.51 31.63
N CYS A 36 3.38 -3.75 31.98
CA CYS A 36 3.93 -3.56 33.32
C CYS A 36 5.23 -2.75 33.31
N VAL A 37 5.69 -2.35 34.50
CA VAL A 37 7.03 -1.80 34.68
C VAL A 37 7.82 -2.71 35.62
N GLU A 38 8.91 -3.26 35.11
CA GLU A 38 9.82 -4.10 35.87
C GLU A 38 11.21 -3.45 35.91
N ARG A 39 11.69 -3.15 37.12
CA ARG A 39 13.01 -2.54 37.35
C ARG A 39 13.24 -1.31 36.44
N GLY A 40 12.23 -0.43 36.37
CA GLY A 40 12.26 0.82 35.60
C GLY A 40 12.10 0.68 34.08
N HIS A 41 11.94 -0.54 33.57
CA HIS A 41 11.71 -0.82 32.15
C HIS A 41 10.23 -1.12 31.90
N LEU A 42 9.69 -0.64 30.79
CA LEU A 42 8.35 -1.06 30.36
C LEU A 42 8.44 -2.48 29.82
N THR A 43 7.70 -3.41 30.41
CA THR A 43 7.56 -4.79 29.94
C THR A 43 6.20 -4.97 29.31
N ILE A 44 6.17 -5.56 28.13
CA ILE A 44 4.95 -5.82 27.38
C ILE A 44 4.90 -7.27 26.91
N GLU A 45 3.72 -7.87 27.01
CA GLU A 45 3.43 -9.22 26.53
C GLU A 45 2.09 -9.27 25.83
N ASP A 46 2.01 -10.05 24.77
CA ASP A 46 0.75 -10.33 24.07
C ASP A 46 0.80 -11.69 23.36
N GLY A 47 -0.20 -11.97 22.51
CA GLY A 47 -0.26 -13.16 21.68
C GLY A 47 -1.43 -14.08 21.98
N ILE A 48 -1.49 -15.21 21.27
CA ILE A 48 -2.63 -16.15 21.30
C ILE A 48 -2.11 -17.55 21.62
N GLY A 49 -2.65 -18.15 22.69
CA GLY A 49 -2.25 -19.49 23.11
C GLY A 49 -0.75 -19.61 23.34
N LYS A 50 -0.11 -20.53 22.60
CA LYS A 50 1.35 -20.79 22.70
C LYS A 50 2.22 -19.77 21.96
N GLN A 51 1.65 -19.00 21.04
CA GLN A 51 2.36 -17.96 20.29
C GLN A 51 2.33 -16.67 21.09
N ARG A 52 3.25 -16.55 22.06
CA ARG A 52 3.37 -15.38 22.92
C ARG A 52 4.51 -14.49 22.42
N ARG A 53 4.36 -13.18 22.60
CA ARG A 53 5.40 -12.22 22.25
C ARG A 53 5.73 -11.33 23.44
N TYR A 54 6.97 -10.87 23.50
CA TYR A 54 7.48 -10.11 24.64
C TYR A 54 8.41 -8.99 24.18
N ALA A 55 8.38 -7.87 24.89
CA ALA A 55 9.47 -6.92 24.86
C ALA A 55 9.68 -6.19 26.18
N ARG A 56 10.90 -5.65 26.29
CA ARG A 56 11.35 -4.83 27.40
C ARG A 56 11.97 -3.55 26.85
N PHE A 57 11.39 -2.41 27.20
CA PHE A 57 11.87 -1.11 26.76
C PHE A 57 12.59 -0.37 27.88
N PRO A 58 13.89 -0.02 27.70
CA PRO A 58 14.56 0.94 28.57
C PRO A 58 13.99 2.34 28.33
N ARG A 59 14.26 3.27 29.26
CA ARG A 59 13.83 4.68 29.12
C ARG A 59 14.58 5.46 28.02
N VAL A 60 15.71 4.96 27.54
CA VAL A 60 16.51 5.64 26.50
C VAL A 60 16.66 4.72 25.29
N GLY A 61 16.57 5.29 24.08
CA GLY A 61 16.81 4.56 22.84
C GLY A 61 15.71 3.58 22.41
N HIS A 62 14.61 3.47 23.16
CA HIS A 62 13.53 2.52 22.87
C HIS A 62 12.69 2.86 21.63
N GLY A 63 12.70 4.10 21.14
CA GLY A 63 11.99 4.50 19.91
C GLY A 63 10.45 4.51 19.98
N LEU A 64 9.82 3.90 21.00
CA LEU A 64 8.37 3.87 21.19
C LEU A 64 7.78 5.28 21.27
N LYS A 65 6.78 5.54 20.41
CA LYS A 65 5.96 6.75 20.41
C LYS A 65 4.49 6.44 20.61
N ARG A 66 4.01 5.28 20.14
CA ARG A 66 2.61 4.81 20.16
C ARG A 66 2.59 3.37 20.66
N LEU A 67 1.79 3.10 21.70
CA LEU A 67 1.41 1.77 22.11
C LEU A 67 -0.07 1.59 21.79
N VAL A 68 -0.38 0.76 20.80
CA VAL A 68 -1.75 0.43 20.38
C VAL A 68 -2.11 -0.94 20.95
N VAL A 69 -3.21 -1.04 21.69
CA VAL A 69 -3.73 -2.31 22.21
C VAL A 69 -5.07 -2.59 21.52
N ILE A 70 -5.18 -3.75 20.88
CA ILE A 70 -6.41 -4.19 20.21
C ILE A 70 -7.06 -5.26 21.09
N GLY A 71 -8.23 -4.94 21.62
CA GLY A 71 -8.99 -5.80 22.51
C GLY A 71 -9.26 -5.17 23.86
N SER A 72 -10.14 -5.81 24.62
CA SER A 72 -10.63 -5.36 25.93
C SER A 72 -10.13 -6.22 27.10
N ASP A 73 -9.29 -7.21 26.82
CA ASP A 73 -8.79 -8.17 27.80
C ASP A 73 -7.28 -8.04 28.04
N GLY A 74 -6.89 -8.14 29.32
CA GLY A 74 -5.50 -7.99 29.76
C GLY A 74 -5.36 -7.10 31.00
N LEU A 75 -4.12 -6.72 31.29
CA LEU A 75 -3.76 -5.84 32.41
C LEU A 75 -2.80 -4.74 31.97
N VAL A 76 -3.06 -3.53 32.46
CA VAL A 76 -2.18 -2.37 32.32
C VAL A 76 -1.95 -1.79 33.69
N SER A 77 -0.71 -1.82 34.16
CA SER A 77 -0.36 -1.21 35.45
C SER A 77 -0.37 0.33 35.37
N LEU A 78 -0.74 1.00 36.47
CA LEU A 78 -0.66 2.46 36.58
C LEU A 78 0.78 2.97 36.36
N THR A 79 1.77 2.20 36.81
CA THR A 79 3.19 2.53 36.61
C THR A 79 3.56 2.49 35.12
N ALA A 80 2.97 1.61 34.33
CA ALA A 80 3.18 1.59 32.88
C ALA A 80 2.54 2.79 32.18
N LEU A 81 1.32 3.20 32.57
CA LEU A 81 0.70 4.42 32.05
C LEU A 81 1.55 5.66 32.37
N ARG A 82 2.05 5.75 33.62
CA ARG A 82 2.98 6.81 34.02
C ARG A 82 4.28 6.76 33.21
N TRP A 83 4.85 5.58 33.01
CA TRP A 83 6.07 5.40 32.21
C TRP A 83 5.87 5.92 30.79
N LEU A 84 4.76 5.58 30.13
CA LEU A 84 4.44 6.06 28.78
C LEU A 84 4.30 7.58 28.75
N ALA A 85 3.60 8.16 29.74
CA ALA A 85 3.45 9.61 29.87
C ALA A 85 4.82 10.31 30.03
N ASP A 86 5.70 9.80 30.91
CA ASP A 86 7.05 10.32 31.12
C ASP A 86 7.88 10.30 29.82
N GLN A 87 7.70 9.27 28.99
CA GLN A 87 8.41 9.12 27.71
C GLN A 87 7.74 9.88 26.55
N GLY A 88 6.61 10.56 26.79
CA GLY A 88 5.81 11.22 25.76
C GLY A 88 5.25 10.24 24.72
N ALA A 89 5.06 8.98 25.10
CA ALA A 89 4.42 7.96 24.29
C ALA A 89 2.91 7.93 24.56
N ALA A 90 2.11 7.80 23.51
CA ALA A 90 0.65 7.70 23.63
C ALA A 90 0.24 6.22 23.81
N PHE A 91 -0.74 5.98 24.68
CA PHE A 91 -1.43 4.71 24.81
C PHE A 91 -2.80 4.81 24.13
N VAL A 92 -3.08 3.86 23.25
CA VAL A 92 -4.31 3.79 22.47
C VAL A 92 -4.90 2.40 22.67
N MET A 93 -6.18 2.33 23.00
CA MET A 93 -6.94 1.10 23.11
C MET A 93 -8.04 1.13 22.07
N LEU A 94 -7.99 0.16 21.17
CA LEU A 94 -9.02 -0.09 20.16
C LEU A 94 -9.80 -1.33 20.58
N ASP A 95 -11.10 -1.28 20.42
CA ASP A 95 -11.91 -2.49 20.47
C ASP A 95 -11.54 -3.41 19.29
N ARG A 96 -11.89 -4.69 19.39
CA ARG A 96 -11.75 -5.65 18.28
C ARG A 96 -12.53 -5.21 17.05
N ASP A 97 -13.56 -4.39 17.28
CA ASP A 97 -14.37 -3.78 16.23
C ASP A 97 -13.70 -2.60 15.51
N GLY A 98 -12.50 -2.21 15.95
CA GLY A 98 -11.76 -1.05 15.44
C GLY A 98 -12.20 0.29 16.03
N LYS A 99 -13.20 0.29 16.93
CA LYS A 99 -13.63 1.50 17.64
C LYS A 99 -12.55 1.97 18.62
N VAL A 100 -12.26 3.26 18.64
CA VAL A 100 -11.37 3.86 19.65
C VAL A 100 -12.08 3.84 21.02
N LEU A 101 -11.52 3.13 22.00
CA LEU A 101 -12.08 3.04 23.36
C LEU A 101 -11.43 4.04 24.30
N LEU A 102 -10.10 4.12 24.25
CA LEU A 102 -9.32 4.99 25.13
C LEU A 102 -8.08 5.49 24.39
N THR A 103 -7.84 6.78 24.47
CA THR A 103 -6.61 7.40 23.97
C THR A 103 -6.06 8.30 25.06
N THR A 104 -4.86 7.97 25.53
CA THR A 104 -4.07 8.80 26.43
C THR A 104 -2.78 9.20 25.73
N GLY A 105 -2.39 10.45 25.87
CA GLY A 105 -1.19 10.97 25.26
C GLY A 105 -0.62 12.11 26.07
N PRO A 106 0.49 12.70 25.64
CA PRO A 106 1.04 13.89 26.28
C PRO A 106 0.00 15.03 26.23
N VAL A 107 -0.74 15.20 27.32
CA VAL A 107 -1.66 16.33 27.53
C VAL A 107 -0.81 17.51 27.97
N ARG A 108 -1.00 18.67 27.35
CA ARG A 108 -0.34 19.91 27.75
C ARG A 108 -1.33 20.87 28.40
N PRO A 109 -0.83 21.88 29.14
CA PRO A 109 -1.69 22.88 29.77
C PRO A 109 -2.61 23.49 28.71
N SER A 110 -3.91 23.27 28.88
CA SER A 110 -4.94 23.84 28.03
C SER A 110 -5.17 25.28 28.47
N ASP A 111 -4.84 26.24 27.60
CA ASP A 111 -5.17 27.65 27.84
C ASP A 111 -6.70 27.81 27.79
N ALA A 112 -7.29 28.23 28.90
CA ALA A 112 -8.74 28.40 29.01
C ALA A 112 -9.28 29.41 27.98
N ARG A 113 -8.47 30.37 27.52
CA ARG A 113 -8.87 31.33 26.47
C ARG A 113 -9.11 30.63 25.14
N LEU A 114 -8.23 29.69 24.77
CA LEU A 114 -8.36 28.91 23.54
C LEU A 114 -9.61 28.01 23.57
N ARG A 115 -9.86 27.32 24.69
CA ARG A 115 -11.07 26.48 24.81
C ARG A 115 -12.36 27.30 24.80
N ARG A 116 -12.36 28.48 25.44
CA ARG A 116 -13.52 29.38 25.39
C ARG A 116 -13.76 29.92 23.98
N SER A 117 -12.71 30.29 23.24
CA SER A 117 -12.86 30.76 21.87
C SER A 117 -13.29 29.63 20.93
N GLN A 118 -12.81 28.40 21.13
CA GLN A 118 -13.33 27.21 20.45
C GLN A 118 -14.82 26.99 20.73
N ALA A 119 -15.25 27.04 22.00
CA ALA A 119 -16.67 26.90 22.36
C ALA A 119 -17.56 28.01 21.78
N LEU A 120 -16.99 29.20 21.51
CA LEU A 120 -17.68 30.33 20.89
C LEU A 120 -17.40 30.42 19.37
N ALA A 121 -16.89 29.36 18.74
CA ALA A 121 -16.48 29.40 17.35
C ALA A 121 -17.65 29.66 16.38
N GLU A 122 -18.86 29.20 16.72
CA GLU A 122 -20.06 29.47 15.92
C GLU A 122 -20.42 30.96 15.90
N SER A 123 -20.43 31.62 17.06
CA SER A 123 -20.81 33.04 17.17
C SER A 123 -19.75 34.00 16.62
N THR A 124 -18.50 33.56 16.57
CA THR A 124 -17.37 34.35 16.05
C THR A 124 -17.13 34.17 14.56
N GLY A 125 -17.84 33.24 13.90
CA GLY A 125 -17.61 32.87 12.49
C GLY A 125 -16.39 31.98 12.24
N ALA A 126 -15.60 31.70 13.29
CA ALA A 126 -14.44 30.82 13.23
C ALA A 126 -14.80 29.38 12.81
N ALA A 127 -15.96 28.88 13.26
CA ALA A 127 -16.45 27.56 12.90
C ALA A 127 -16.74 27.46 11.39
N LEU A 128 -17.41 28.46 10.81
CA LEU A 128 -17.67 28.51 9.38
C LEU A 128 -16.38 28.59 8.56
N GLN A 129 -15.42 29.43 9.01
CA GLN A 129 -14.12 29.53 8.36
C GLN A 129 -13.40 28.18 8.33
N LEU A 130 -13.27 27.52 9.50
CA LEU A 130 -12.59 26.24 9.61
C LEU A 130 -13.32 25.14 8.80
N THR A 131 -14.64 25.05 8.90
CA THR A 131 -15.46 24.09 8.15
C THR A 131 -15.27 24.24 6.64
N ARG A 132 -15.26 25.48 6.11
CA ARG A 132 -14.99 25.73 4.68
C ARG A 132 -13.60 25.24 4.29
N GLU A 133 -12.58 25.61 5.05
CA GLU A 133 -11.19 25.20 4.77
C GLU A 133 -11.04 23.67 4.79
N LEU A 134 -11.60 22.97 5.77
CA LEU A 134 -11.49 21.52 5.88
C LEU A 134 -12.21 20.78 4.74
N ILE A 135 -13.44 21.18 4.41
CA ILE A 135 -14.23 20.54 3.34
C ILE A 135 -13.66 20.84 1.96
N ALA A 136 -13.20 22.06 1.69
CA ALA A 136 -12.52 22.37 0.43
C ALA A 136 -11.29 21.48 0.22
N GLN A 137 -10.52 21.22 1.28
CA GLN A 137 -9.37 20.32 1.24
C GLN A 137 -9.76 18.84 1.06
N LYS A 138 -10.82 18.38 1.76
CA LYS A 138 -11.39 17.03 1.57
C LYS A 138 -11.78 16.81 0.10
N LEU A 139 -12.57 17.72 -0.47
CA LEU A 139 -13.03 17.64 -1.86
C LEU A 139 -11.85 17.71 -2.84
N SER A 140 -10.87 18.58 -2.61
CA SER A 140 -9.64 18.62 -3.43
C SER A 140 -8.87 17.30 -3.39
N GLY A 141 -8.77 16.67 -2.21
CA GLY A 141 -8.16 15.35 -2.06
C GLY A 141 -8.92 14.27 -2.82
N GLN A 142 -10.25 14.22 -2.67
CA GLN A 142 -11.11 13.25 -3.36
C GLN A 142 -11.06 13.42 -4.89
N GLU A 143 -11.06 14.66 -5.37
CA GLU A 143 -10.88 15.00 -6.79
C GLU A 143 -9.58 14.42 -7.35
N LYS A 144 -8.45 14.64 -6.64
CA LYS A 144 -7.13 14.12 -7.04
C LYS A 144 -7.13 12.60 -7.07
N VAL A 145 -7.71 11.94 -6.07
CA VAL A 145 -7.79 10.46 -6.03
C VAL A 145 -8.66 9.93 -7.18
N ALA A 146 -9.82 10.53 -7.43
CA ALA A 146 -10.70 10.16 -8.52
C ALA A 146 -10.00 10.29 -9.89
N ARG A 147 -9.28 11.40 -10.11
CA ARG A 147 -8.52 11.67 -11.33
C ARG A 147 -7.32 10.73 -11.49
N ASP A 148 -6.46 10.67 -10.48
CA ASP A 148 -5.11 10.13 -10.63
C ASP A 148 -5.04 8.63 -10.34
N LYS A 149 -5.83 8.14 -9.38
CA LYS A 149 -5.82 6.73 -8.95
C LYS A 149 -6.93 5.92 -9.61
N LEU A 150 -8.17 6.45 -9.59
CA LEU A 150 -9.35 5.75 -10.14
C LEU A 150 -9.56 6.00 -11.64
N LYS A 151 -8.87 7.00 -12.22
CA LYS A 151 -8.98 7.38 -13.64
C LYS A 151 -10.41 7.74 -14.06
N ARG A 152 -11.17 8.36 -13.16
CA ARG A 152 -12.56 8.81 -13.37
C ARG A 152 -12.62 10.33 -13.48
N LEU A 153 -12.35 10.85 -14.68
CA LEU A 153 -12.35 12.29 -14.97
C LEU A 153 -13.73 12.93 -14.80
N ASP A 154 -14.80 12.19 -15.14
CA ASP A 154 -16.19 12.60 -14.96
C ASP A 154 -16.52 12.88 -13.49
N ILE A 155 -16.14 11.96 -12.59
CA ILE A 155 -16.34 12.11 -11.15
C ILE A 155 -15.44 13.21 -10.58
N ALA A 156 -14.18 13.29 -11.03
CA ALA A 156 -13.27 14.34 -10.60
C ALA A 156 -13.81 15.74 -10.95
N SER A 157 -14.31 15.93 -12.17
CA SER A 157 -14.93 17.20 -12.59
C SER A 157 -16.19 17.53 -11.78
N CYS A 158 -17.02 16.52 -11.47
CA CYS A 158 -18.18 16.68 -10.60
C CYS A 158 -17.79 17.12 -9.18
N ILE A 159 -16.77 16.51 -8.58
CA ILE A 159 -16.26 16.92 -7.26
C ILE A 159 -15.65 18.33 -7.31
N SER A 160 -14.95 18.67 -8.40
CA SER A 160 -14.39 20.00 -8.59
C SER A 160 -15.48 21.09 -8.63
N SER A 161 -16.66 20.82 -9.19
CA SER A 161 -17.74 21.80 -9.22
C SER A 161 -18.35 22.03 -7.83
N PHE A 162 -18.46 20.98 -7.00
CA PHE A 162 -18.84 21.12 -5.59
C PHE A 162 -17.80 21.89 -4.78
N ARG A 163 -16.50 21.69 -5.04
CA ARG A 163 -15.44 22.48 -4.39
C ARG A 163 -15.59 23.97 -4.70
N SER A 164 -15.77 24.33 -5.98
CA SER A 164 -15.97 25.74 -6.37
C SER A 164 -17.19 26.38 -5.69
N GLN A 165 -18.25 25.61 -5.46
CA GLN A 165 -19.41 26.08 -4.70
C GLN A 165 -19.06 26.32 -3.22
N VAL A 166 -18.33 25.42 -2.57
CA VAL A 166 -17.85 25.59 -1.17
C VAL A 166 -16.99 26.86 -1.02
N ASP A 167 -16.14 27.15 -2.01
CA ASP A 167 -15.27 28.33 -1.98
C ASP A 167 -16.07 29.65 -2.13
N ALA A 168 -17.16 29.63 -2.90
CA ALA A 168 -18.01 30.80 -3.13
C ALA A 168 -19.04 31.05 -2.01
N ASP A 169 -19.40 30.01 -1.25
CA ASP A 169 -20.55 30.05 -0.33
C ASP A 169 -20.23 30.64 1.07
N LYS A 170 -21.23 31.32 1.64
CA LYS A 170 -21.14 32.01 2.94
C LYS A 170 -21.85 31.28 4.09
N GLY A 171 -22.49 30.14 3.85
CA GLY A 171 -23.33 29.40 4.79
C GLY A 171 -22.88 27.94 5.00
N THR A 172 -23.26 27.36 6.14
CA THR A 172 -22.86 25.99 6.52
C THR A 172 -23.71 24.90 5.84
N SER A 173 -24.95 25.20 5.45
CA SER A 173 -25.88 24.24 4.81
C SER A 173 -25.41 23.81 3.43
N THR A 174 -25.03 24.76 2.57
CA THR A 174 -24.50 24.48 1.24
C THR A 174 -23.22 23.65 1.31
N ILE A 175 -22.32 23.95 2.27
CA ILE A 175 -21.09 23.20 2.47
C ILE A 175 -21.39 21.74 2.79
N ARG A 176 -22.33 21.47 3.72
CA ARG A 176 -22.75 20.09 4.06
C ARG A 176 -23.39 19.37 2.87
N GLN A 177 -24.19 20.07 2.07
CA GLN A 177 -24.79 19.48 0.87
C GLN A 177 -23.72 19.12 -0.16
N CYS A 178 -22.78 20.03 -0.44
CA CYS A 178 -21.67 19.79 -1.37
C CYS A 178 -20.78 18.64 -0.90
N GLU A 179 -20.48 18.56 0.40
CA GLU A 179 -19.75 17.45 1.01
C GLU A 179 -20.47 16.12 0.77
N SER A 180 -21.77 16.04 1.08
CA SER A 180 -22.57 14.83 0.95
C SER A 180 -22.66 14.35 -0.50
N LEU A 181 -22.93 15.27 -1.44
CA LEU A 181 -23.00 14.96 -2.87
C LEU A 181 -21.62 14.57 -3.42
N GLY A 182 -20.56 15.26 -3.02
CA GLY A 182 -19.18 14.95 -3.38
C GLY A 182 -18.78 13.56 -2.89
N ALA A 183 -19.10 13.21 -1.64
CA ALA A 183 -18.82 11.90 -1.08
C ALA A 183 -19.57 10.77 -1.81
N LYS A 184 -20.86 10.98 -2.15
CA LYS A 184 -21.63 10.00 -2.95
C LYS A 184 -21.01 9.77 -4.33
N ALA A 185 -20.67 10.84 -5.04
CA ALA A 185 -20.00 10.75 -6.33
C ALA A 185 -18.65 10.04 -6.21
N TYR A 186 -17.85 10.42 -5.21
CA TYR A 186 -16.54 9.83 -4.92
C TYR A 186 -16.63 8.32 -4.69
N TRP A 187 -17.46 7.85 -3.74
CA TRP A 187 -17.57 6.42 -3.44
C TRP A 187 -18.20 5.61 -4.58
N SER A 188 -19.00 6.23 -5.47
CA SER A 188 -19.47 5.55 -6.68
C SER A 188 -18.32 5.15 -7.63
N ALA A 189 -17.22 5.91 -7.64
CA ALA A 189 -16.05 5.62 -8.47
C ALA A 189 -15.28 4.38 -8.00
N TRP A 190 -15.45 3.97 -6.74
CA TRP A 190 -14.78 2.80 -6.16
C TRP A 190 -15.44 1.48 -6.51
N ARG A 191 -16.67 1.49 -7.03
CA ARG A 191 -17.53 0.30 -7.11
C ARG A 191 -16.90 -0.93 -7.77
N MET A 192 -16.10 -0.68 -8.81
CA MET A 192 -15.46 -1.72 -9.62
C MET A 192 -13.97 -1.91 -9.30
N VAL A 193 -13.46 -1.31 -8.21
CA VAL A 193 -12.06 -1.47 -7.81
C VAL A 193 -11.81 -2.94 -7.44
N PRO A 194 -10.89 -3.65 -8.13
CA PRO A 194 -10.62 -5.05 -7.86
C PRO A 194 -9.81 -5.21 -6.57
N VAL A 195 -10.16 -6.25 -5.81
CA VAL A 195 -9.43 -6.68 -4.62
C VAL A 195 -8.83 -8.06 -4.93
N ALA A 196 -7.54 -8.06 -5.27
CA ALA A 196 -6.88 -9.27 -5.72
C ALA A 196 -6.47 -10.17 -4.54
N PHE A 197 -6.51 -11.49 -4.77
CA PHE A 197 -5.98 -12.52 -3.87
C PHE A 197 -5.05 -13.46 -4.64
N PRO A 198 -4.15 -14.20 -3.96
CA PRO A 198 -3.36 -15.24 -4.60
C PRO A 198 -4.27 -16.28 -5.26
N ARG A 199 -3.90 -16.75 -6.46
CA ARG A 199 -4.73 -17.70 -7.22
C ARG A 199 -5.07 -18.97 -6.44
N ASN A 200 -4.13 -19.46 -5.62
CA ASN A 200 -4.34 -20.66 -4.81
C ASN A 200 -5.43 -20.46 -3.75
N ASP A 201 -5.63 -19.22 -3.29
CA ASP A 201 -6.62 -18.90 -2.27
C ASP A 201 -8.01 -18.61 -2.85
N LEU A 202 -8.12 -18.30 -4.16
CA LEU A 202 -9.37 -17.82 -4.79
C LEU A 202 -10.59 -18.71 -4.50
N ARG A 203 -10.41 -20.03 -4.41
CA ARG A 203 -11.50 -20.97 -4.10
C ARG A 203 -12.10 -20.78 -2.70
N ARG A 204 -11.35 -20.15 -1.79
CA ARG A 204 -11.74 -19.86 -0.39
C ARG A 204 -12.15 -18.39 -0.20
N ILE A 205 -12.14 -17.58 -1.26
CA ILE A 205 -12.50 -16.17 -1.21
C ILE A 205 -13.96 -16.01 -1.64
N PRO A 206 -14.84 -15.44 -0.79
CA PRO A 206 -16.18 -15.07 -1.21
C PRO A 206 -16.16 -14.14 -2.43
N SER A 207 -17.10 -14.29 -3.37
CA SER A 207 -17.13 -13.48 -4.59
C SER A 207 -17.18 -11.97 -4.30
N HIS A 208 -17.94 -11.57 -3.29
CA HIS A 208 -18.10 -10.19 -2.86
C HIS A 208 -16.84 -9.57 -2.21
N TRP A 209 -15.83 -10.38 -1.86
CA TRP A 209 -14.53 -9.87 -1.37
C TRP A 209 -13.59 -9.46 -2.50
N GLN A 210 -13.84 -9.89 -3.74
CA GLN A 210 -12.92 -9.71 -4.87
C GLN A 210 -13.06 -8.33 -5.54
N VAL A 211 -14.01 -7.52 -5.08
CA VAL A 211 -14.31 -6.17 -5.56
C VAL A 211 -14.68 -5.30 -4.37
N PHE A 212 -14.38 -4.00 -4.44
CA PHE A 212 -14.70 -3.07 -3.36
C PHE A 212 -16.21 -2.93 -3.12
N GLY A 213 -17.02 -2.81 -4.18
CA GLY A 213 -18.47 -2.66 -4.05
C GLY A 213 -18.87 -1.29 -3.50
N THR A 214 -19.59 -1.23 -2.39
CA THR A 214 -20.05 0.03 -1.79
C THR A 214 -19.32 0.30 -0.49
N ARG A 215 -19.19 1.59 -0.14
CA ARG A 215 -18.67 2.01 1.17
C ARG A 215 -19.67 1.72 2.29
N GLU A 216 -20.95 1.84 1.99
CA GLU A 216 -22.04 1.50 2.90
C GLU A 216 -22.22 -0.01 2.99
N SER A 217 -22.37 -0.50 4.21
CA SER A 217 -22.59 -1.90 4.52
C SER A 217 -24.06 -2.28 4.32
N PRO A 218 -24.36 -3.41 3.66
CA PRO A 218 -25.71 -3.94 3.62
C PRO A 218 -26.21 -4.43 5.00
N LEU A 219 -25.31 -4.65 5.97
CA LEU A 219 -25.68 -5.10 7.33
C LEU A 219 -26.37 -3.99 8.14
N THR A 220 -25.94 -2.74 7.94
CA THR A 220 -26.34 -1.61 8.80
C THR A 220 -26.74 -0.35 8.02
N ASN A 221 -26.69 -0.38 6.68
CA ASN A 221 -26.80 0.82 5.81
C ASN A 221 -25.86 1.95 6.26
N SER A 222 -24.67 1.56 6.74
CA SER A 222 -23.70 2.45 7.37
C SER A 222 -22.29 1.92 7.07
N PRO A 223 -21.27 2.79 6.97
CA PRO A 223 -19.89 2.36 6.72
C PRO A 223 -19.22 1.60 7.88
N ARG A 224 -19.89 1.45 9.03
CA ARG A 224 -19.28 0.96 10.28
C ARG A 224 -18.94 -0.53 10.28
N LEU A 225 -19.79 -1.38 9.70
CA LEU A 225 -19.51 -2.81 9.57
C LEU A 225 -18.98 -3.10 8.17
N ALA A 226 -17.85 -3.76 8.06
CA ALA A 226 -17.26 -4.05 6.75
C ALA A 226 -17.76 -5.40 6.27
N VAL A 227 -18.26 -5.50 5.03
CA VAL A 227 -18.59 -6.81 4.42
C VAL A 227 -17.51 -7.31 3.48
N ASN A 228 -16.40 -6.57 3.35
CA ASN A 228 -15.27 -6.99 2.54
C ASN A 228 -13.93 -6.48 3.11
N PRO A 229 -12.82 -7.09 2.69
CA PRO A 229 -11.47 -6.75 3.14
C PRO A 229 -11.07 -5.29 2.94
N ALA A 230 -11.46 -4.66 1.83
CA ALA A 230 -11.09 -3.28 1.55
C ALA A 230 -11.78 -2.30 2.51
N ASN A 231 -13.07 -2.48 2.77
CA ASN A 231 -13.80 -1.72 3.78
C ASN A 231 -13.27 -1.98 5.20
N ALA A 232 -12.88 -3.20 5.52
CA ALA A 232 -12.29 -3.54 6.82
C ALA A 232 -10.95 -2.79 7.04
N ILE A 233 -10.12 -2.70 6.00
CA ILE A 233 -8.88 -1.92 6.02
C ILE A 233 -9.17 -0.43 6.20
N LEU A 234 -10.12 0.14 5.43
CA LEU A 234 -10.49 1.55 5.56
C LEU A 234 -10.99 1.89 6.97
N ASN A 235 -11.89 1.08 7.53
CA ASN A 235 -12.42 1.29 8.88
C ASN A 235 -11.29 1.35 9.92
N TYR A 236 -10.35 0.42 9.84
CA TYR A 236 -9.21 0.40 10.76
C TYR A 236 -8.24 1.57 10.52
N LEU A 237 -7.93 1.91 9.26
CA LEU A 237 -7.10 3.08 8.94
C LEU A 237 -7.72 4.38 9.45
N TYR A 238 -9.04 4.55 9.29
CA TYR A 238 -9.76 5.71 9.80
C TYR A 238 -9.76 5.76 11.33
N ALA A 239 -9.85 4.63 12.03
CA ALA A 239 -9.71 4.61 13.48
C ALA A 239 -8.31 5.05 13.96
N ILE A 240 -7.25 4.62 13.25
CA ILE A 240 -5.89 5.10 13.51
C ILE A 240 -5.76 6.60 13.21
N LEU A 241 -6.35 7.07 12.12
CA LEU A 241 -6.35 8.49 11.75
C LEU A 241 -7.12 9.34 12.79
N GLU A 242 -8.32 8.91 13.20
CA GLU A 242 -9.13 9.53 14.25
C GLU A 242 -8.34 9.66 15.56
N THR A 243 -7.62 8.60 15.94
CA THR A 243 -6.75 8.59 17.12
C THR A 243 -5.67 9.67 17.03
N GLU A 244 -4.98 9.78 15.90
CA GLU A 244 -3.92 10.78 15.74
C GLU A 244 -4.49 12.21 15.62
N ALA A 245 -5.71 12.38 15.10
CA ALA A 245 -6.42 13.65 15.11
C ALA A 245 -6.81 14.08 16.53
N ARG A 246 -7.35 13.16 17.34
CA ARG A 246 -7.63 13.40 18.77
C ARG A 246 -6.35 13.79 19.53
N LEU A 247 -5.26 13.05 19.32
CA LEU A 247 -3.95 13.36 19.94
C LEU A 247 -3.40 14.72 19.49
N ALA A 248 -3.57 15.09 18.22
CA ALA A 248 -3.15 16.38 17.69
C ALA A 248 -3.92 17.53 18.34
N ALA A 249 -5.25 17.43 18.42
CA ALA A 249 -6.10 18.41 19.10
C ALA A 249 -5.69 18.58 20.57
N ALA A 250 -5.59 17.47 21.31
CA ALA A 250 -5.23 17.49 22.73
C ALA A 250 -3.82 18.06 22.98
N ALA A 251 -2.85 17.77 22.10
CA ALA A 251 -1.49 18.30 22.21
C ALA A 251 -1.41 19.83 22.03
N LEU A 252 -2.38 20.43 21.33
CA LEU A 252 -2.52 21.87 21.14
C LEU A 252 -3.41 22.53 22.21
N GLY A 253 -3.99 21.75 23.12
CA GLY A 253 -4.87 22.24 24.18
C GLY A 253 -6.31 22.52 23.73
N LEU A 254 -6.69 22.06 22.53
CA LEU A 254 -8.07 22.06 22.03
C LEU A 254 -8.87 20.95 22.71
N ASP A 255 -10.19 21.12 22.75
CA ASP A 255 -11.11 20.08 23.15
C ASP A 255 -11.47 19.20 21.94
N PRO A 256 -11.13 17.90 21.91
CA PRO A 256 -11.47 17.03 20.79
C PRO A 256 -12.98 16.81 20.58
N GLY A 257 -13.81 17.05 21.61
CA GLY A 257 -15.26 16.88 21.54
C GLY A 257 -15.99 18.03 20.84
N LEU A 258 -15.44 19.25 20.91
CA LEU A 258 -16.09 20.46 20.39
C LEU A 258 -15.81 20.65 18.89
N GLY A 259 -16.63 20.02 18.06
CA GLY A 259 -16.56 20.12 16.60
C GLY A 259 -17.11 21.44 16.04
N VAL A 260 -16.82 21.69 14.76
CA VAL A 260 -17.31 22.83 13.97
C VAL A 260 -18.14 22.40 12.75
N LEU A 261 -17.97 21.17 12.29
CA LEU A 261 -18.76 20.58 11.21
C LEU A 261 -19.61 19.42 11.75
N HIS A 262 -18.98 18.46 12.40
CA HIS A 262 -19.67 17.33 13.02
C HIS A 262 -20.44 17.79 14.27
N LEU A 263 -21.74 17.50 14.30
CA LEU A 263 -22.61 17.83 15.42
C LEU A 263 -22.10 17.23 16.74
N ASP A 264 -22.40 17.92 17.84
CA ASP A 264 -22.13 17.41 19.17
C ASP A 264 -22.80 16.05 19.38
N SER A 265 -22.07 15.19 20.08
CA SER A 265 -22.51 13.86 20.46
C SER A 265 -22.00 13.60 21.87
N ARG A 266 -22.73 12.78 22.62
CA ARG A 266 -22.37 12.43 24.00
C ARG A 266 -20.98 11.81 24.14
N THR A 267 -20.47 11.18 23.08
CA THR A 267 -19.30 10.29 23.15
C THR A 267 -18.32 10.41 21.98
N ARG A 268 -18.61 11.23 20.97
CA ARG A 268 -17.75 11.38 19.79
C ARG A 268 -16.80 12.57 19.97
N ASP A 269 -15.55 12.38 19.59
CA ASP A 269 -14.61 13.48 19.41
C ASP A 269 -14.90 14.22 18.09
N SER A 270 -15.94 15.04 18.07
CA SER A 270 -16.40 15.68 16.83
C SER A 270 -15.34 16.56 16.17
N LEU A 271 -14.49 17.26 16.93
CA LEU A 271 -13.35 17.98 16.35
C LEU A 271 -12.32 17.02 15.74
N ALA A 272 -12.07 15.86 16.36
CA ALA A 272 -11.15 14.88 15.78
C ALA A 272 -11.68 14.37 14.42
N CYS A 273 -13.00 14.13 14.32
CA CYS A 273 -13.66 13.81 13.06
C CYS A 273 -13.53 14.95 12.03
N ASP A 274 -13.66 16.21 12.44
CA ASP A 274 -13.46 17.36 11.54
C ASP A 274 -12.01 17.43 11.02
N LEU A 275 -11.03 17.26 11.92
CA LEU A 275 -9.60 17.39 11.61
C LEU A 275 -9.08 16.27 10.69
N MET A 276 -9.71 15.09 10.69
CA MET A 276 -9.33 14.01 9.80
C MET A 276 -9.87 14.18 8.37
N GLU A 277 -10.90 14.99 8.15
CA GLU A 277 -11.57 15.12 6.84
C GLU A 277 -10.62 15.44 5.67
N PRO A 278 -9.66 16.37 5.79
CA PRO A 278 -8.70 16.65 4.72
C PRO A 278 -7.74 15.50 4.44
N VAL A 279 -7.54 14.60 5.41
CA VAL A 279 -6.57 13.50 5.37
C VAL A 279 -7.22 12.19 4.94
N CYS A 280 -8.54 12.03 5.08
CA CYS A 280 -9.29 10.87 4.59
C CYS A 280 -8.94 10.48 3.14
N PRO A 281 -8.89 11.42 2.16
CA PRO A 281 -8.52 11.05 0.78
C PRO A 281 -7.09 10.52 0.64
N MET A 282 -6.18 10.88 1.55
CA MET A 282 -4.81 10.34 1.57
C MET A 282 -4.78 8.90 2.07
N VAL A 283 -5.62 8.57 3.05
CA VAL A 283 -5.85 7.20 3.51
C VAL A 283 -6.44 6.35 2.38
N ASP A 284 -7.40 6.92 1.65
CA ASP A 284 -8.04 6.28 0.52
C ASP A 284 -7.03 5.98 -0.60
N ALA A 285 -6.21 6.98 -0.95
CA ALA A 285 -5.12 6.82 -1.90
C ALA A 285 -4.11 5.74 -1.47
N PHE A 286 -3.79 5.69 -0.17
CA PHE A 286 -2.91 4.67 0.39
C PHE A 286 -3.45 3.26 0.19
N LEU A 287 -4.76 3.04 0.41
CA LEU A 287 -5.38 1.74 0.15
C LEU A 287 -5.38 1.41 -1.35
N LEU A 288 -5.72 2.35 -2.24
CA LEU A 288 -5.67 2.11 -3.70
C LEU A 288 -4.26 1.75 -4.16
N ASP A 289 -3.24 2.43 -3.64
CA ASP A 289 -1.84 2.11 -3.91
C ASP A 289 -1.46 0.74 -3.38
N TRP A 290 -2.04 0.28 -2.28
CA TRP A 290 -1.84 -1.09 -1.80
C TRP A 290 -2.50 -2.11 -2.72
N LEU A 291 -3.79 -1.94 -3.01
CA LEU A 291 -4.58 -2.86 -3.86
C LEU A 291 -3.99 -2.97 -5.27
N SER A 292 -3.41 -1.90 -5.80
CA SER A 292 -2.77 -1.91 -7.13
C SER A 292 -1.41 -2.61 -7.16
N LYS A 293 -0.68 -2.67 -6.04
CA LYS A 293 0.66 -3.27 -5.98
C LYS A 293 0.65 -4.80 -5.95
N GLY A 294 -0.38 -5.42 -5.38
CA GLY A 294 -0.40 -6.86 -5.23
C GLY A 294 -1.64 -7.40 -4.53
N PRO A 295 -1.76 -8.73 -4.44
CA PRO A 295 -2.89 -9.36 -3.78
C PRO A 295 -2.86 -9.15 -2.26
N LEU A 296 -4.01 -9.24 -1.63
CA LEU A 296 -4.17 -9.38 -0.18
C LEU A 296 -4.14 -10.86 0.19
N LYS A 297 -3.67 -11.22 1.39
CA LYS A 297 -3.75 -12.62 1.84
C LYS A 297 -5.10 -12.93 2.47
N ARG A 298 -5.61 -14.15 2.25
CA ARG A 298 -6.83 -14.62 2.91
C ARG A 298 -6.70 -14.67 4.44
N GLU A 299 -5.53 -15.03 4.95
CA GLU A 299 -5.23 -15.14 6.38
C GLU A 299 -5.24 -13.81 7.13
N TRP A 300 -5.28 -12.68 6.42
CA TRP A 300 -5.36 -11.35 7.05
C TRP A 300 -6.77 -10.98 7.48
N PHE A 301 -7.76 -11.76 7.08
CA PHE A 301 -9.17 -11.45 7.32
C PHE A 301 -9.92 -12.62 7.93
N PHE A 302 -10.92 -12.29 8.72
CA PHE A 302 -11.87 -13.25 9.27
C PHE A 302 -13.28 -12.70 9.08
N GLU A 303 -14.25 -13.58 8.81
CA GLU A 303 -15.66 -13.22 8.67
C GLU A 303 -16.40 -13.70 9.91
N GLU A 304 -17.06 -12.77 10.60
CA GLU A 304 -17.91 -13.08 11.75
C GLU A 304 -19.22 -13.74 11.30
N ARG A 305 -19.98 -14.27 12.27
CA ARG A 305 -21.22 -15.03 12.01
C ARG A 305 -22.31 -14.21 11.31
N ASP A 306 -22.25 -12.89 11.42
CA ASP A 306 -23.15 -11.91 10.82
C ASP A 306 -22.67 -11.41 9.45
N GLY A 307 -21.55 -11.94 8.92
CA GLY A 307 -20.95 -11.54 7.65
C GLY A 307 -19.99 -10.36 7.73
N ASN A 308 -19.70 -9.87 8.94
CA ASN A 308 -18.77 -8.76 9.14
C ASN A 308 -17.31 -9.21 8.99
N CYS A 309 -16.58 -8.58 8.10
CA CYS A 309 -15.17 -8.81 7.78
C CYS A 309 -14.27 -8.03 8.74
N ARG A 310 -13.39 -8.74 9.43
CA ARG A 310 -12.44 -8.21 10.42
C ARG A 310 -11.00 -8.45 10.00
N LEU A 311 -10.11 -7.58 10.48
CA LEU A 311 -8.67 -7.75 10.32
C LEU A 311 -8.11 -8.69 11.38
N MET A 312 -7.17 -9.54 10.98
CA MET A 312 -6.40 -10.35 11.92
C MET A 312 -5.28 -9.53 12.55
N GLY A 313 -4.95 -9.82 13.82
CA GLY A 313 -3.98 -9.08 14.65
C GLY A 313 -2.64 -8.76 13.96
N PRO A 314 -1.95 -9.74 13.34
CA PRO A 314 -0.69 -9.47 12.63
C PRO A 314 -0.81 -8.44 11.49
N PHE A 315 -1.95 -8.42 10.79
CA PHE A 315 -2.19 -7.46 9.72
C PHE A 315 -2.62 -6.09 10.27
N ALA A 316 -3.42 -6.06 11.34
CA ALA A 316 -3.77 -4.84 12.05
C ALA A 316 -2.52 -4.13 12.63
N GLN A 317 -1.54 -4.90 13.13
CA GLN A 317 -0.23 -4.36 13.53
C GLN A 317 0.48 -3.68 12.35
N LEU A 318 0.58 -4.36 11.20
CA LEU A 318 1.23 -3.79 10.01
C LEU A 318 0.58 -2.47 9.57
N ILE A 319 -0.75 -2.39 9.64
CA ILE A 319 -1.48 -1.15 9.30
C ILE A 319 -1.24 -0.08 10.37
N ALA A 320 -1.24 -0.43 11.66
CA ALA A 320 -1.02 0.52 12.76
C ALA A 320 0.38 1.18 12.71
N GLU A 321 1.39 0.55 12.10
CA GLU A 321 2.70 1.17 11.87
C GLU A 321 2.62 2.48 11.05
N THR A 322 1.54 2.71 10.32
CA THR A 322 1.29 3.96 9.57
C THR A 322 0.85 5.13 10.45
N ALA A 323 0.56 4.92 11.75
CA ALA A 323 0.01 5.96 12.64
C ALA A 323 0.82 7.26 12.63
N LEU A 324 2.15 7.19 12.69
CA LEU A 324 2.97 8.41 12.68
C LEU A 324 2.98 9.15 11.34
N ASN A 325 2.64 8.48 10.23
CA ASN A 325 2.41 9.15 8.96
C ASN A 325 1.14 10.01 9.04
N TRP A 326 0.05 9.43 9.54
CA TRP A 326 -1.23 10.13 9.72
C TRP A 326 -1.13 11.29 10.70
N ARG A 327 -0.38 11.12 11.79
CA ARG A 327 -0.02 12.20 12.71
C ARG A 327 0.57 13.41 11.97
N ARG A 328 1.50 13.14 11.05
CA ARG A 328 2.19 14.20 10.30
C ARG A 328 1.25 14.89 9.32
N GLU A 329 0.36 14.15 8.66
CA GLU A 329 -0.60 14.74 7.72
C GLU A 329 -1.75 15.50 8.42
N VAL A 330 -2.16 15.10 9.64
CA VAL A 330 -3.19 15.84 10.42
C VAL A 330 -2.63 17.10 11.09
N ALA A 331 -1.34 17.09 11.47
CA ALA A 331 -0.71 18.16 12.23
C ALA A 331 -0.95 19.59 11.69
N PRO A 332 -0.83 19.88 10.37
CA PRO A 332 -1.10 21.21 9.83
C PRO A 332 -2.55 21.68 10.05
N TYR A 333 -3.52 20.78 9.92
CA TYR A 333 -4.94 21.11 10.09
C TYR A 333 -5.30 21.36 11.55
N ALA A 334 -4.71 20.58 12.47
CA ALA A 334 -4.88 20.80 13.90
C ALA A 334 -4.28 22.14 14.35
N GLU A 335 -3.07 22.48 13.87
CA GLU A 335 -2.45 23.79 14.15
C GLU A 335 -3.27 24.93 13.54
N ARG A 336 -3.77 24.75 12.31
CA ARG A 336 -4.64 25.74 11.66
C ARG A 336 -5.91 25.99 12.47
N ALA A 337 -6.57 24.94 12.96
CA ALA A 337 -7.73 25.07 13.83
C ALA A 337 -7.38 25.86 15.11
N ALA A 338 -6.26 25.55 15.78
CA ALA A 338 -5.82 26.29 16.95
C ALA A 338 -5.56 27.77 16.65
N HIS A 339 -4.96 28.10 15.49
CA HIS A 339 -4.77 29.48 15.05
C HIS A 339 -6.08 30.22 14.80
N ILE A 340 -7.04 29.59 14.11
CA ILE A 340 -8.35 30.18 13.84
C ILE A 340 -9.08 30.47 15.15
N PHE A 341 -9.17 29.50 16.06
CA PHE A 341 -9.83 29.71 17.35
C PHE A 341 -9.12 30.75 18.20
N TRP A 342 -7.78 30.79 18.18
CA TRP A 342 -7.03 31.78 18.95
C TRP A 342 -7.20 33.21 18.41
N ALA A 343 -7.26 33.39 17.10
CA ALA A 343 -7.46 34.70 16.48
C ALA A 343 -8.80 35.35 16.92
N SER A 344 -9.81 34.52 17.19
CA SER A 344 -11.12 34.96 17.70
C SER A 344 -11.16 35.16 19.23
N ALA A 345 -10.06 34.91 19.96
CA ALA A 345 -10.02 35.07 21.40
C ALA A 345 -9.92 36.55 21.80
N LYS A 346 -10.88 37.04 22.59
CA LYS A 346 -10.86 38.39 23.18
C LYS A 346 -9.77 38.48 24.27
N SER A 347 -8.52 38.82 23.92
CA SER A 347 -7.43 38.98 24.89
C SER A 347 -6.38 40.02 24.46
N LYS A 348 -5.85 40.79 25.42
CA LYS A 348 -4.69 41.71 25.23
C LYS A 348 -3.41 41.00 24.75
N SER A 349 -3.35 39.66 24.86
CA SER A 349 -2.25 38.82 24.38
C SER A 349 -2.55 38.12 23.05
N ALA A 350 -3.60 38.50 22.32
CA ALA A 350 -3.95 37.90 21.02
C ALA A 350 -2.81 37.97 19.98
N HIS A 351 -1.87 38.91 20.16
CA HIS A 351 -0.66 39.03 19.34
C HIS A 351 0.30 37.83 19.44
N LEU A 352 0.24 37.04 20.53
CA LEU A 352 1.04 35.82 20.66
C LEU A 352 0.33 34.67 19.94
N SER A 353 0.78 34.32 18.74
CA SER A 353 0.24 33.19 17.99
C SER A 353 0.45 31.86 18.72
N PRO A 354 -0.49 30.90 18.63
CA PRO A 354 -0.31 29.55 19.13
C PRO A 354 0.98 28.92 18.60
N ALA A 355 1.64 28.12 19.44
CA ALA A 355 2.90 27.48 19.06
C ALA A 355 2.66 26.35 18.05
N THR A 356 3.46 26.31 16.99
CA THR A 356 3.42 25.28 15.94
C THR A 356 4.23 24.04 16.33
N ARG A 357 3.83 23.39 17.42
CA ARG A 357 4.63 22.32 18.06
C ARG A 357 4.58 20.97 17.34
N LEU A 358 3.53 20.72 16.57
CA LEU A 358 3.37 19.48 15.80
C LEU A 358 4.20 19.55 14.51
N THR A 359 4.14 20.68 13.80
CA THR A 359 4.84 20.86 12.54
C THR A 359 6.25 21.45 12.71
N GLN A 360 6.48 22.15 13.81
CA GLN A 360 7.67 22.99 14.06
C GLN A 360 7.87 24.06 12.97
N SER A 361 6.79 24.55 12.35
CA SER A 361 6.86 25.47 11.20
C SER A 361 7.63 26.76 11.52
N TYR A 362 7.41 27.40 12.68
CA TYR A 362 8.16 28.61 13.06
C TYR A 362 9.67 28.35 13.18
N ARG A 363 10.05 27.22 13.78
CA ARG A 363 11.47 26.82 13.89
C ARG A 363 12.08 26.47 12.54
N ARG A 364 11.30 25.92 11.60
CA ARG A 364 11.74 25.61 10.23
C ARG A 364 11.95 26.88 9.42
N MET A 365 10.98 27.80 9.45
CA MET A 365 11.06 29.10 8.80
C MET A 365 12.27 29.90 9.29
N ALA A 366 12.49 29.95 10.61
CA ALA A 366 13.68 30.58 11.19
C ALA A 366 15.01 29.95 10.73
N LYS A 367 14.98 28.71 10.24
CA LYS A 367 16.13 27.99 9.68
C LYS A 367 16.14 27.98 8.14
N GLY A 368 15.29 28.78 7.48
CA GLY A 368 15.17 28.83 6.02
C GLY A 368 14.66 27.54 5.38
N LYS A 369 13.96 26.67 6.13
CA LYS A 369 13.42 25.41 5.62
C LYS A 369 11.95 25.55 5.25
N GLU A 370 11.58 24.92 4.14
CA GLU A 370 10.19 24.81 3.70
C GLU A 370 9.29 24.09 4.73
N PRO A 371 7.95 24.28 4.63
CA PRO A 371 6.96 23.52 5.39
C PRO A 371 7.20 22.00 5.32
N LEU A 372 6.64 21.25 6.29
CA LEU A 372 6.73 19.80 6.29
C LEU A 372 6.34 19.23 4.92
N PRO A 373 7.21 18.45 4.24
CA PRO A 373 6.82 17.80 3.01
C PRO A 373 5.64 16.86 3.31
N SER A 374 4.52 17.12 2.65
CA SER A 374 3.37 16.20 2.65
C SER A 374 3.71 15.01 1.76
N GLY A 375 3.33 13.82 2.22
CA GLY A 375 3.56 12.60 1.45
C GLY A 375 3.70 11.40 2.34
N VAL A 376 2.59 10.70 2.56
CA VAL A 376 2.58 9.38 3.20
C VAL A 376 3.56 8.49 2.44
N LYS A 377 4.71 8.18 3.05
CA LYS A 377 5.53 7.10 2.52
C LYS A 377 4.68 5.86 2.71
N ALA A 378 4.22 5.26 1.62
CA ALA A 378 3.64 3.94 1.70
C ALA A 378 4.67 3.08 2.44
N SER A 379 4.27 2.51 3.59
CA SER A 379 5.00 1.38 4.16
C SER A 379 5.32 0.44 3.00
N GLU A 380 6.53 -0.11 2.96
CA GLU A 380 6.92 -1.06 1.90
C GLU A 380 5.87 -2.17 1.87
N SER A 381 4.89 -2.02 0.98
CA SER A 381 3.76 -2.92 0.90
C SER A 381 4.36 -4.29 0.64
N LEU A 382 4.06 -5.23 1.53
CA LEU A 382 4.57 -6.58 1.42
C LEU A 382 4.24 -7.10 0.02
N ARG A 383 5.27 -7.29 -0.81
CA ARG A 383 5.07 -7.82 -2.15
C ARG A 383 4.83 -9.31 -2.02
N LEU A 384 3.71 -9.77 -2.57
CA LEU A 384 3.29 -11.16 -2.48
C LEU A 384 3.28 -11.82 -3.86
N CYS A 385 3.65 -13.09 -3.90
CA CYS A 385 3.50 -13.94 -5.06
C CYS A 385 2.02 -14.01 -5.47
N LYS A 386 1.71 -13.72 -6.73
CA LYS A 386 0.34 -13.76 -7.25
C LYS A 386 -0.28 -15.17 -7.29
N LEU A 387 0.53 -16.22 -7.13
CA LEU A 387 0.04 -17.61 -7.10
C LEU A 387 -0.22 -18.09 -5.67
N CYS A 388 0.83 -18.14 -4.84
CA CYS A 388 0.78 -18.75 -3.50
C CYS A 388 0.69 -17.74 -2.34
N GLY A 389 0.88 -16.44 -2.58
CA GLY A 389 0.83 -15.44 -1.51
C GLY A 389 2.10 -15.32 -0.66
N THR A 390 3.16 -16.10 -0.94
CA THR A 390 4.45 -15.99 -0.24
C THR A 390 5.10 -14.62 -0.51
N HIS A 391 5.82 -14.09 0.48
CA HIS A 391 6.60 -12.86 0.33
C HIS A 391 7.67 -13.01 -0.75
N ILE A 392 7.83 -11.96 -1.56
CA ILE A 392 8.82 -11.93 -2.63
C ILE A 392 9.70 -10.69 -2.51
N MET A 393 10.99 -10.89 -2.77
CA MET A 393 11.98 -9.83 -2.85
C MET A 393 12.00 -9.27 -4.29
N GLY A 394 12.11 -7.95 -4.43
CA GLY A 394 12.22 -7.28 -5.74
C GLY A 394 10.90 -7.09 -6.49
N ARG A 395 10.98 -6.90 -7.82
CA ARG A 395 9.83 -6.52 -8.68
C ARG A 395 9.15 -7.71 -9.38
N HIS A 396 9.42 -8.93 -8.95
CA HIS A 396 8.82 -10.13 -9.54
C HIS A 396 7.32 -10.22 -9.23
N LYS A 397 6.58 -10.97 -10.07
CA LYS A 397 5.14 -11.25 -9.84
C LYS A 397 4.91 -12.59 -9.14
N PHE A 398 5.89 -13.48 -9.19
CA PHE A 398 5.85 -14.84 -8.67
C PHE A 398 7.13 -15.12 -7.87
N CYS A 399 7.06 -15.98 -6.86
CA CYS A 399 8.25 -16.47 -6.16
C CYS A 399 9.05 -17.43 -7.06
N SER A 400 10.28 -17.75 -6.64
CA SER A 400 11.19 -18.67 -7.35
C SER A 400 10.54 -20.02 -7.66
N GLU A 401 9.76 -20.57 -6.73
CA GLU A 401 9.08 -21.87 -6.90
C GLU A 401 7.89 -21.80 -7.85
N CYS A 402 7.12 -20.70 -7.82
CA CYS A 402 5.91 -20.54 -8.65
C CYS A 402 6.20 -20.02 -10.06
N ALA A 403 7.37 -19.41 -10.27
CA ALA A 403 7.74 -18.79 -11.54
C ALA A 403 7.87 -19.79 -12.70
N PRO A 404 8.48 -20.99 -12.56
CA PRO A 404 8.61 -21.95 -13.67
C PRO A 404 7.26 -22.42 -14.22
N THR A 405 6.34 -22.80 -13.33
CA THR A 405 5.00 -23.29 -13.71
C THR A 405 4.21 -22.21 -14.45
N ASN A 406 4.18 -20.97 -13.91
CA ASN A 406 3.50 -19.86 -14.57
C ASN A 406 4.16 -19.47 -15.89
N SER A 407 5.48 -19.51 -15.99
CA SER A 407 6.20 -19.22 -17.24
C SER A 407 5.88 -20.26 -18.31
N LYS A 408 5.80 -21.55 -17.97
CA LYS A 408 5.40 -22.61 -18.91
C LYS A 408 3.98 -22.38 -19.44
N GLU A 409 3.02 -22.12 -18.56
CA GLU A 409 1.64 -21.81 -18.95
C GLU A 409 1.55 -20.55 -19.82
N ALA A 410 2.27 -19.49 -19.45
CA ALA A 410 2.31 -18.25 -20.20
C ALA A 410 2.89 -18.45 -21.61
N LEU A 411 3.95 -19.26 -21.75
CA LEU A 411 4.55 -19.60 -23.04
C LEU A 411 3.59 -20.41 -23.92
N ILE A 412 2.83 -21.35 -23.35
CA ILE A 412 1.81 -22.11 -24.09
C ILE A 412 0.72 -21.17 -24.62
N VAL A 413 0.21 -20.27 -23.77
CA VAL A 413 -0.81 -19.28 -24.16
C VAL A 413 -0.26 -18.32 -25.22
N ALA A 414 0.97 -17.83 -25.05
CA ALA A 414 1.62 -16.95 -26.02
C ALA A 414 1.83 -17.66 -27.37
N ALA A 415 2.26 -18.92 -27.37
CA ALA A 415 2.41 -19.72 -28.60
C ALA A 415 1.08 -19.90 -29.34
N ARG A 416 -0.04 -20.09 -28.62
CA ARG A 416 -1.39 -20.15 -29.22
C ARG A 416 -1.77 -18.80 -29.84
N LYS A 417 -1.58 -17.69 -29.11
CA LYS A 417 -1.84 -16.34 -29.63
C LYS A 417 -0.98 -16.03 -30.86
N GLY A 418 0.30 -16.42 -30.84
CA GLY A 418 1.20 -16.27 -31.97
C GLY A 418 0.74 -17.05 -33.21
N ARG A 419 0.22 -18.27 -33.04
CA ARG A 419 -0.38 -19.05 -34.15
C ARG A 419 -1.58 -18.35 -34.78
N ILE A 420 -2.48 -17.79 -33.96
CA ILE A 420 -3.63 -17.02 -34.46
C ILE A 420 -3.16 -15.77 -35.22
N ALA A 421 -2.21 -15.02 -34.65
CA ALA A 421 -1.66 -13.82 -35.29
C ALA A 421 -0.96 -14.14 -36.64
N ALA A 422 -0.36 -15.32 -36.76
CA ALA A 422 0.32 -15.78 -37.97
C ALA A 422 -0.64 -16.13 -39.14
N GLN A 423 -1.94 -16.23 -38.89
CA GLN A 423 -2.95 -16.55 -39.92
C GLN A 423 -3.58 -15.31 -40.59
N THR A 424 -3.05 -14.11 -40.34
CA THR A 424 -3.54 -12.90 -41.01
C THR A 424 -3.17 -12.89 -42.50
N PRO A 425 -4.02 -12.35 -43.41
CA PRO A 425 -3.76 -12.36 -44.85
C PRO A 425 -2.40 -11.75 -45.23
N GLN A 426 -1.98 -10.70 -44.53
CA GLN A 426 -0.68 -10.05 -44.73
C GLN A 426 0.50 -10.96 -44.38
N VAL A 427 0.41 -11.71 -43.27
CA VAL A 427 1.46 -12.65 -42.86
C VAL A 427 1.49 -13.86 -43.79
N LEU A 428 0.34 -14.38 -44.19
CA LEU A 428 0.23 -15.48 -45.15
C LEU A 428 0.80 -15.09 -46.53
N ALA A 429 0.54 -13.86 -47.00
CA ALA A 429 1.10 -13.34 -48.25
C ALA A 429 2.64 -13.27 -48.20
N ARG A 430 3.21 -12.74 -47.12
CA ARG A 430 4.68 -12.70 -46.90
C ARG A 430 5.28 -14.11 -46.81
N LEU A 431 4.59 -15.05 -46.15
CA LEU A 431 5.02 -16.46 -46.10
C LEU A 431 5.00 -17.08 -47.51
N GLY A 432 3.96 -16.79 -48.30
CA GLY A 432 3.84 -17.22 -49.68
C GLY A 432 4.94 -16.66 -50.58
N GLU A 433 5.26 -15.36 -50.48
CA GLU A 433 6.40 -14.74 -51.17
C GLU A 433 7.72 -15.41 -50.82
N LYS A 434 7.98 -15.63 -49.53
CA LYS A 434 9.21 -16.27 -49.07
C LYS A 434 9.32 -17.72 -49.58
N GLN A 435 8.22 -18.47 -49.59
CA GLN A 435 8.18 -19.83 -50.17
C GLN A 435 8.37 -19.82 -51.69
N ARG A 436 7.83 -18.83 -52.41
CA ARG A 436 8.06 -18.65 -53.86
C ARG A 436 9.54 -18.36 -54.14
N SER A 437 10.13 -17.39 -53.43
CA SER A 437 11.56 -17.08 -53.54
C SER A 437 12.43 -18.29 -53.22
N HIS A 438 12.08 -19.07 -52.20
CA HIS A 438 12.81 -20.29 -51.85
C HIS A 438 12.78 -21.32 -52.98
N ARG A 439 11.60 -21.58 -53.56
CA ARG A 439 11.42 -22.51 -54.70
C ARG A 439 12.16 -22.05 -55.96
N LEU A 440 12.14 -20.75 -56.26
CA LEU A 440 12.92 -20.20 -57.38
C LEU A 440 14.41 -20.43 -57.15
N ALA A 441 14.92 -20.15 -55.94
CA ALA A 441 16.31 -20.40 -55.60
C ALA A 441 16.69 -21.90 -55.52
N GLU A 442 15.74 -22.82 -55.40
CA GLU A 442 15.98 -24.27 -55.56
C GLU A 442 16.01 -24.67 -57.03
N ARG A 443 15.08 -24.14 -57.85
CA ARG A 443 15.00 -24.41 -59.29
C ARG A 443 16.21 -23.87 -60.05
N ASP A 444 16.63 -22.66 -59.72
CA ASP A 444 17.73 -21.96 -60.40
C ASP A 444 19.11 -22.40 -59.85
N TRP A 445 19.13 -23.29 -58.85
CA TRP A 445 20.36 -23.84 -58.31
C TRP A 445 20.88 -24.97 -59.20
N ASN A 446 22.12 -24.81 -59.69
CA ASN A 446 22.79 -25.79 -60.53
C ASN A 446 23.67 -26.75 -59.68
N PRO A 447 23.40 -28.06 -59.68
CA PRO A 447 24.22 -29.05 -58.97
C PRO A 447 25.69 -29.08 -59.43
N ALA A 448 25.96 -28.82 -60.72
CA ALA A 448 27.31 -28.82 -61.28
C ALA A 448 28.21 -27.66 -60.78
N GLY A 449 27.63 -26.71 -60.04
CA GLY A 449 28.37 -25.62 -59.40
C GLY A 449 28.92 -25.97 -58.01
N GLN A 450 28.69 -27.18 -57.51
CA GLN A 450 29.27 -27.63 -56.24
C GLN A 450 30.63 -28.29 -56.42
N PRO A 451 31.58 -28.08 -55.49
CA PRO A 451 32.82 -28.84 -55.48
C PRO A 451 32.56 -30.34 -55.33
N ASP A 452 33.29 -31.18 -56.08
CA ASP A 452 33.10 -32.64 -56.07
C ASP A 452 33.27 -33.30 -54.70
N TRP A 453 34.04 -32.68 -53.80
CA TRP A 453 34.24 -33.16 -52.43
C TRP A 453 33.04 -32.93 -51.52
N LEU A 454 32.10 -32.06 -51.90
CA LEU A 454 30.97 -31.63 -51.09
C LEU A 454 29.73 -32.50 -51.34
N ASP A 455 29.86 -33.78 -51.01
CA ASP A 455 28.79 -34.77 -51.13
C ASP A 455 28.03 -34.99 -49.80
N ASP A 456 27.06 -35.90 -49.82
CA ASP A 456 26.25 -36.23 -48.65
C ASP A 456 27.07 -36.77 -47.47
N LYS A 457 28.14 -37.53 -47.78
CA LYS A 457 29.06 -38.06 -46.78
C LYS A 457 29.86 -36.93 -46.14
N ALA A 458 30.37 -35.99 -46.93
CA ALA A 458 31.07 -34.82 -46.44
C ALA A 458 30.19 -33.96 -45.53
N TYR A 459 28.92 -33.73 -45.90
CA TYR A 459 27.99 -33.02 -45.02
C TYR A 459 27.79 -33.74 -43.68
N THR A 460 27.54 -35.04 -43.72
CA THR A 460 27.21 -35.84 -42.53
C THR A 460 28.41 -36.03 -41.60
N GLN A 461 29.60 -36.25 -42.15
CA GLN A 461 30.79 -36.64 -41.39
C GLN A 461 31.68 -35.46 -41.05
N LYS A 462 31.74 -34.44 -41.91
CA LYS A 462 32.70 -33.32 -41.77
C LYS A 462 32.05 -31.97 -41.49
N ILE A 463 30.76 -31.78 -41.75
CA ILE A 463 30.08 -30.49 -41.54
C ILE A 463 29.16 -30.53 -40.33
N HIS A 464 28.18 -31.46 -40.32
CA HIS A 464 27.14 -31.51 -39.30
C HIS A 464 27.65 -31.63 -37.85
N PRO A 465 28.64 -32.50 -37.53
CA PRO A 465 29.13 -32.65 -36.15
C PRO A 465 29.66 -31.34 -35.56
N HIS A 466 30.32 -30.52 -36.38
CA HIS A 466 30.90 -29.24 -35.97
C HIS A 466 29.88 -28.10 -35.89
N LEU A 467 28.65 -28.28 -36.40
CA LEU A 467 27.58 -27.30 -36.18
C LEU A 467 27.15 -27.22 -34.71
N ALA A 468 27.46 -28.24 -33.90
CA ALA A 468 27.22 -28.19 -32.45
C ALA A 468 27.98 -27.03 -31.78
N ASP A 469 29.12 -26.62 -32.32
CA ASP A 469 29.98 -25.56 -31.77
C ASP A 469 29.59 -24.15 -32.23
N VAL A 470 28.67 -24.04 -33.19
CA VAL A 470 28.22 -22.77 -33.76
C VAL A 470 26.88 -22.33 -33.17
N THR A 471 26.74 -21.04 -32.88
CA THR A 471 25.47 -20.50 -32.34
C THR A 471 24.33 -20.57 -33.36
N ILE A 472 23.09 -20.75 -32.89
CA ILE A 472 21.89 -20.82 -33.75
C ILE A 472 21.73 -19.52 -34.56
N SER A 473 22.04 -18.36 -33.96
CA SER A 473 21.97 -17.06 -34.62
C SER A 473 22.95 -16.95 -35.79
N THR A 474 24.18 -17.45 -35.61
CA THR A 474 25.19 -17.43 -36.68
C THR A 474 24.74 -18.31 -37.85
N ILE A 475 24.30 -19.54 -37.59
CA ILE A 475 23.78 -20.45 -38.64
C ILE A 475 22.59 -19.81 -39.38
N ALA A 476 21.65 -19.21 -38.66
CA ALA A 476 20.48 -18.58 -39.26
C ALA A 476 20.85 -17.41 -40.17
N LEU A 477 21.78 -16.56 -39.72
CA LEU A 477 22.26 -15.40 -40.48
C LEU A 477 23.05 -15.81 -41.72
N THR A 478 23.97 -16.78 -41.59
CA THR A 478 24.77 -17.29 -42.71
C THR A 478 23.91 -17.91 -43.81
N LEU A 479 22.83 -18.59 -43.45
CA LEU A 479 21.95 -19.26 -44.43
C LEU A 479 20.77 -18.41 -44.89
N GLY A 480 20.51 -17.26 -44.26
CA GLY A 480 19.30 -16.46 -44.49
C GLY A 480 18.00 -17.18 -44.11
N VAL A 481 18.06 -18.10 -43.13
CA VAL A 481 16.92 -18.92 -42.68
C VAL A 481 16.40 -18.51 -41.32
N SER A 482 15.27 -19.06 -40.88
CA SER A 482 14.72 -18.75 -39.55
C SER A 482 15.49 -19.44 -38.43
N LEU A 483 15.52 -18.82 -37.24
CA LEU A 483 16.15 -19.40 -36.03
C LEU A 483 15.65 -20.82 -35.70
N PRO A 484 14.34 -21.14 -35.80
CA PRO A 484 13.88 -22.52 -35.59
C PRO A 484 14.43 -23.50 -36.62
N TYR A 485 14.51 -23.11 -37.90
CA TYR A 485 15.06 -23.98 -38.95
C TYR A 485 16.56 -24.21 -38.76
N ALA A 486 17.32 -23.16 -38.39
CA ALA A 486 18.73 -23.28 -38.03
C ALA A 486 18.95 -24.16 -36.79
N SER A 487 18.07 -24.08 -35.78
CA SER A 487 18.08 -24.94 -34.60
C SER A 487 17.87 -26.41 -34.98
N ASP A 488 16.95 -26.70 -35.90
CA ASP A 488 16.70 -28.06 -36.38
C ASP A 488 17.86 -28.61 -37.21
N ILE A 489 18.54 -27.77 -38.01
CA ILE A 489 19.77 -28.15 -38.72
C ILE A 489 20.88 -28.50 -37.72
N ARG A 490 21.13 -27.62 -36.74
CA ARG A 490 22.15 -27.84 -35.70
C ARG A 490 21.89 -29.11 -34.90
N ALA A 491 20.63 -29.37 -34.55
CA ALA A 491 20.24 -30.58 -33.83
C ALA A 491 20.14 -31.83 -34.70
N GLY A 492 20.38 -31.74 -36.02
CA GLY A 492 20.28 -32.86 -36.96
C GLY A 492 18.84 -33.33 -37.26
N ARG A 493 17.82 -32.59 -36.80
CA ARG A 493 16.41 -32.90 -37.07
C ARG A 493 15.98 -32.58 -38.49
N ARG A 494 16.71 -31.70 -39.19
CA ARG A 494 16.47 -31.35 -40.60
C ARG A 494 17.78 -31.23 -41.36
N ARG A 495 17.82 -31.78 -42.58
CA ARG A 495 18.89 -31.48 -43.53
C ARG A 495 18.54 -30.26 -44.38
N PRO A 496 19.44 -29.27 -44.49
CA PRO A 496 19.26 -28.16 -45.41
C PRO A 496 19.54 -28.61 -46.84
N HIS A 497 18.93 -27.93 -47.81
CA HIS A 497 19.18 -28.14 -49.23
C HIS A 497 20.69 -27.98 -49.56
N PRO A 498 21.28 -28.80 -50.47
CA PRO A 498 22.71 -28.79 -50.77
C PRO A 498 23.32 -27.43 -51.06
N ARG A 499 22.57 -26.53 -51.71
CA ARG A 499 22.93 -25.11 -51.92
C ARG A 499 23.54 -24.39 -50.71
N HIS A 500 23.20 -24.81 -49.50
CA HIS A 500 23.68 -24.22 -48.24
C HIS A 500 24.94 -24.87 -47.68
N TRP A 501 25.33 -26.04 -48.18
CA TRP A 501 26.40 -26.87 -47.58
C TRP A 501 27.77 -26.22 -47.68
N LEU A 502 28.07 -25.49 -48.76
CA LEU A 502 29.35 -24.80 -48.90
C LEU A 502 29.50 -23.66 -47.88
N SER A 503 28.42 -22.90 -47.65
CA SER A 503 28.39 -21.86 -46.63
C SER A 503 28.54 -22.45 -45.22
N LEU A 504 27.95 -23.62 -44.97
CA LEU A 504 28.13 -24.33 -43.70
C LEU A 504 29.55 -24.87 -43.54
N ALA A 505 30.14 -25.44 -44.59
CA ALA A 505 31.51 -25.92 -44.58
C ALA A 505 32.51 -24.79 -44.26
N ARG A 506 32.32 -23.61 -44.87
CA ARG A 506 33.09 -22.40 -44.54
C ARG A 506 32.91 -21.99 -43.08
N LEU A 507 31.67 -22.07 -42.59
CA LEU A 507 31.34 -21.65 -41.22
C LEU A 507 31.99 -22.54 -40.15
N VAL A 508 32.14 -23.84 -40.42
CA VAL A 508 32.77 -24.79 -39.49
C VAL A 508 34.24 -25.07 -39.80
N GLY A 509 34.82 -24.41 -40.81
CA GLY A 509 36.21 -24.64 -41.21
C GLY A 509 36.48 -26.00 -41.87
N ALA A 510 35.47 -26.68 -42.40
CA ALA A 510 35.57 -28.02 -42.99
C ALA A 510 35.90 -28.00 -44.50
N LEU A 511 36.59 -26.96 -44.97
CA LEU A 511 37.10 -26.93 -46.35
C LEU A 511 38.32 -27.86 -46.44
N PRO A 512 38.50 -28.59 -47.55
CA PRO A 512 39.74 -29.33 -47.78
C PRO A 512 40.92 -28.34 -47.76
N HIS A 513 42.00 -28.70 -47.07
CA HIS A 513 43.26 -27.96 -47.18
C HIS A 513 43.78 -28.14 -48.61
N SER A 514 44.07 -27.01 -49.27
CA SER A 514 44.58 -26.92 -50.63
C SER A 514 45.86 -27.73 -50.84
#